data_AF-A0A084B818-F1
#
_entry.id   AF-A0A084B818-F1
#
_cell.length_a   1.000
_cell.length_b   1.000
_cell.length_c   1.000
_cell.angle_alpha   90.00
_cell.angle_beta   90.00
_cell.angle_gamma   90.00
#
_symmetry.space_group_name_H-M   'P 1'
#
loop_
_entity.id
_entity.type
_entity.pdbx_description
1 polymer ?
#
loop_
_entity_poly.entity_id
_entity_poly.type
_entity_poly.pdbx_seq_one_letter_code
_entity_poly.pdbx_strand_id
1 'polypeptide(L)'
;MHGHLMFLQRQPMLDGYWTKPAFLLSIILRELARPPDERLRWLFWFDVDSVVLNYNTQLQSFLPPEHLADAPTKDSAAEAFRNINVLTTRDGNGLNNGVFPIRVNMWSAQLLAAVLAFRELRSNQDLPFQDQSAMEAMLREEKFRAHAVDVPRQWFNAYKGDVREGDFLVHLAGVEEREKHIDEWCSISEEKAPRWNPELQNASQIESINFFWDSWKQDSSSNYYNQL
;
A
#
# COMPACT_ATOMS: atom_id res chain seq x y z
N MET A 1 8.10 -0.30 18.93
CA MET A 1 6.92 -0.16 18.04
C MET A 1 6.82 1.30 17.63
N HIS A 2 6.80 1.60 16.33
CA HIS A 2 7.09 2.90 15.72
C HIS A 2 6.06 4.04 15.95
N GLY A 3 5.19 3.94 16.97
CA GLY A 3 4.24 5.00 17.33
C GLY A 3 3.09 5.23 16.35
N HIS A 4 2.87 4.32 15.39
CA HIS A 4 1.75 4.42 14.45
C HIS A 4 0.40 4.13 15.12
N LEU A 5 -0.65 4.85 14.70
CA LEU A 5 -2.02 4.55 15.10
C LEU A 5 -2.53 3.31 14.37
N MET A 6 -3.15 2.39 15.10
CA MET A 6 -3.76 1.19 14.55
C MET A 6 -5.28 1.29 14.58
N PHE A 7 -5.91 1.11 13.40
CA PHE A 7 -7.36 1.02 13.27
C PHE A 7 -7.74 -0.43 13.02
N LEU A 8 -8.56 -1.01 13.90
CA LEU A 8 -9.06 -2.37 13.76
C LEU A 8 -10.56 -2.33 13.47
N GLN A 9 -10.95 -2.83 12.29
CA GLN A 9 -12.36 -3.06 12.00
C GLN A 9 -12.83 -4.33 12.73
N ARG A 10 -13.71 -4.16 13.72
CA ARG A 10 -14.29 -5.29 14.49
C ARG A 10 -15.66 -5.74 13.97
N GLN A 11 -16.32 -4.90 13.19
CA GLN A 11 -17.64 -5.16 12.62
C GLN A 11 -17.61 -4.80 11.13
N PRO A 12 -18.06 -5.70 10.25
CA PRO A 12 -18.10 -5.40 8.82
C PRO A 12 -19.05 -4.24 8.55
N MET A 13 -18.62 -3.30 7.71
CA MET A 13 -19.44 -2.18 7.26
C MET A 13 -20.27 -2.54 6.03
N LEU A 14 -19.72 -3.43 5.20
CA LEU A 14 -20.34 -4.01 4.01
C LEU A 14 -19.99 -5.50 3.95
N ASP A 15 -20.63 -6.21 3.03
CA ASP A 15 -20.44 -7.63 2.81
C ASP A 15 -19.06 -7.96 2.21
N GLY A 16 -18.49 -9.09 2.66
CA GLY A 16 -17.26 -9.65 2.13
C GLY A 16 -16.11 -8.65 2.03
N TYR A 17 -15.45 -8.63 0.88
CA TYR A 17 -14.29 -7.78 0.62
C TYR A 17 -14.62 -6.28 0.48
N TRP A 18 -15.89 -5.91 0.26
CA TRP A 18 -16.32 -4.51 0.13
C TRP A 18 -16.21 -3.72 1.45
N THR A 19 -16.08 -4.40 2.58
CA THR A 19 -15.88 -3.77 3.87
C THR A 19 -14.56 -2.98 3.94
N LYS A 20 -13.51 -3.47 3.27
CA LYS A 20 -12.17 -2.84 3.25
C LYS A 20 -12.20 -1.43 2.67
N PRO A 21 -12.65 -1.20 1.41
CA PRO A 21 -12.72 0.15 0.86
C PRO A 21 -13.70 1.05 1.62
N ALA A 22 -14.80 0.52 2.17
CA ALA A 22 -15.72 1.30 3.02
C ALA A 22 -15.07 1.78 4.32
N PHE A 23 -14.33 0.89 4.99
CA PHE A 23 -13.64 1.22 6.23
C PHE A 23 -12.52 2.26 6.00
N LEU A 24 -11.68 2.05 4.98
CA LEU A 24 -10.66 3.01 4.59
C LEU A 24 -11.27 4.37 4.23
N LEU A 25 -12.35 4.39 3.45
CA LEU A 25 -13.05 5.62 3.09
C LEU A 25 -13.56 6.36 4.33
N SER A 26 -14.12 5.64 5.30
CA SER A 26 -14.60 6.25 6.56
C SER A 26 -13.49 6.95 7.35
N ILE A 27 -12.30 6.35 7.41
CA ILE A 27 -11.14 6.93 8.09
C ILE A 27 -10.67 8.16 7.33
N ILE A 28 -10.51 8.06 6.01
CA ILE A 28 -10.05 9.18 5.17
C ILE A 28 -11.01 10.37 5.28
N LEU A 29 -12.32 10.16 5.19
CA LEU A 29 -13.31 11.24 5.31
C LEU A 29 -13.27 11.90 6.70
N ARG A 30 -13.07 11.12 7.77
CA ARG A 30 -12.90 11.67 9.12
C ARG A 30 -11.63 12.50 9.24
N GLU A 31 -10.51 12.03 8.70
CA GLU A 31 -9.25 12.81 8.71
C GLU A 31 -9.37 14.08 7.86
N LEU A 32 -10.04 14.02 6.71
CA LEU A 32 -10.31 15.19 5.85
C LEU A 32 -11.15 16.27 6.54
N ALA A 33 -11.92 15.92 7.57
CA ALA A 33 -12.67 16.89 8.38
C ALA A 33 -11.80 17.62 9.42
N ARG A 34 -10.55 17.21 9.64
CA ARG A 34 -9.60 17.82 10.61
C ARG A 34 -8.74 18.89 9.94
N PRO A 35 -8.05 19.79 10.67
CA PRO A 35 -7.04 20.69 10.10
C PRO A 35 -5.90 19.92 9.40
N PRO A 36 -5.37 20.38 8.24
CA PRO A 36 -4.37 19.66 7.44
C PRO A 36 -3.12 19.20 8.21
N ASP A 37 -2.65 19.99 9.16
CA ASP A 37 -1.48 19.76 10.00
C ASP A 37 -1.71 18.72 11.10
N GLU A 38 -2.97 18.38 11.39
CA GLU A 38 -3.34 17.36 12.37
C GLU A 38 -3.72 16.01 11.75
N ARG A 39 -3.87 15.95 10.42
CA ARG A 39 -4.32 14.75 9.71
C ARG A 39 -3.22 13.70 9.67
N LEU A 40 -3.65 12.44 9.66
CA LEU A 40 -2.80 11.38 9.13
C LEU A 40 -2.40 11.70 7.69
N ARG A 41 -1.16 11.33 7.30
CA ARG A 41 -0.67 11.48 5.92
C ARG A 41 -0.95 10.26 5.06
N TRP A 42 -0.75 9.08 5.63
CA TRP A 42 -0.91 7.80 4.96
C TRP A 42 -1.64 6.82 5.87
N LEU A 43 -2.46 5.97 5.27
CA LEU A 43 -2.95 4.74 5.86
C LEU A 43 -2.19 3.58 5.23
N PHE A 44 -1.86 2.57 6.03
CA PHE A 44 -1.24 1.34 5.57
C PHE A 44 -2.21 0.20 5.85
N TRP A 45 -2.83 -0.32 4.80
CA TRP A 45 -3.74 -1.46 4.90
C TRP A 45 -2.96 -2.77 4.85
N PHE A 46 -3.38 -3.75 5.64
CA PHE A 46 -2.96 -5.15 5.55
C PHE A 46 -4.16 -6.05 5.87
N ASP A 47 -4.35 -7.11 5.08
CA ASP A 47 -5.36 -8.13 5.32
C ASP A 47 -5.02 -8.95 6.57
N VAL A 48 -6.06 -9.52 7.19
CA VAL A 48 -5.95 -10.25 8.47
C VAL A 48 -5.12 -11.53 8.40
N ASP A 49 -4.81 -11.99 7.20
CA ASP A 49 -3.95 -13.14 6.92
C ASP A 49 -2.52 -12.74 6.55
N SER A 50 -2.09 -11.59 7.08
CA SER A 50 -0.71 -11.13 7.01
C SER A 50 -0.06 -11.12 8.39
N VAL A 51 1.23 -11.50 8.45
CA VAL A 51 2.02 -11.52 9.69
C VAL A 51 3.28 -10.67 9.50
N VAL A 52 3.47 -9.69 10.38
CA VAL A 52 4.70 -8.88 10.42
C VAL A 52 5.85 -9.73 10.94
N LEU A 53 6.98 -9.73 10.25
CA LEU A 53 8.17 -10.53 10.60
C LEU A 53 9.32 -9.65 11.08
N ASN A 54 9.50 -8.49 10.45
CA ASN A 54 10.53 -7.51 10.79
C ASN A 54 9.91 -6.26 11.40
N TYR A 55 9.98 -6.18 12.73
CA TYR A 55 9.46 -5.07 13.52
C TYR A 55 10.34 -3.81 13.46
N ASN A 56 11.58 -3.93 13.00
CA ASN A 56 12.51 -2.81 12.87
C ASN A 56 12.37 -2.09 11.52
N THR A 57 11.67 -2.68 10.56
CA THR A 57 11.30 -2.02 9.30
C THR A 57 10.38 -0.83 9.55
N GLN A 58 10.78 0.32 9.05
CA GLN A 58 10.02 1.55 9.12
C GLN A 58 9.06 1.63 7.94
N LEU A 59 7.75 1.76 8.16
CA LEU A 59 6.76 1.84 7.07
C LEU A 59 7.05 2.99 6.10
N GLN A 60 7.53 4.12 6.63
CA GLN A 60 7.94 5.28 5.83
C GLN A 60 9.07 4.99 4.85
N SER A 61 9.87 3.94 5.07
CA SER A 61 10.94 3.57 4.12
C SER A 61 10.37 3.19 2.75
N PHE A 62 9.17 2.62 2.70
CA PHE A 62 8.52 2.22 1.45
C PHE A 62 7.87 3.39 0.70
N LEU A 63 7.60 4.50 1.37
CA LEU A 63 6.83 5.60 0.81
C LEU A 63 7.72 6.47 -0.09
N PRO A 64 7.12 7.25 -1.03
CA PRO A 64 7.86 8.26 -1.77
C PRO A 64 8.58 9.21 -0.79
N PRO A 65 9.82 9.64 -1.08
CA PRO A 65 10.62 10.45 -0.16
C PRO A 65 10.01 11.85 0.05
N GLU A 66 9.13 11.97 1.06
CA GLU A 66 8.37 13.20 1.35
C GLU A 66 9.26 14.39 1.76
N HIS A 67 10.44 14.15 2.33
CA HIS A 67 11.38 15.21 2.69
C HIS A 67 11.91 15.98 1.47
N LEU A 68 11.81 15.41 0.27
CA LEU A 68 12.11 16.09 -0.99
C LEU A 68 10.88 16.86 -1.53
N ALA A 69 9.68 16.55 -1.04
CA ALA A 69 8.43 17.19 -1.44
C ALA A 69 8.18 18.54 -0.76
N ASP A 70 8.88 18.87 0.34
CA ASP A 70 8.77 20.17 1.03
C ASP A 70 9.82 21.20 0.54
N ALA A 71 10.65 20.84 -0.44
CA ALA A 71 11.63 21.75 -1.03
C ALA A 71 10.94 22.85 -1.88
N PRO A 72 11.39 24.12 -1.79
CA PRO A 72 10.80 25.23 -2.53
C PRO A 72 10.81 24.95 -4.04
N THR A 73 9.61 25.10 -4.60
CA THR A 73 9.14 24.64 -5.90
C THR A 73 9.83 25.31 -7.08
N LYS A 74 10.76 24.58 -7.71
CA LYS A 74 11.06 24.56 -9.16
C LYS A 74 11.55 23.20 -9.68
N ASP A 75 11.79 22.21 -8.82
CA ASP A 75 12.15 20.84 -9.22
C ASP A 75 10.85 20.06 -9.54
N SER A 76 10.58 19.83 -10.83
CA SER A 76 9.41 19.08 -11.32
C SER A 76 9.31 17.67 -10.72
N ALA A 77 10.44 17.13 -10.29
CA ALA A 77 10.51 15.80 -9.72
C ALA A 77 10.00 15.73 -8.27
N ALA A 78 10.20 16.79 -7.47
CA ALA A 78 9.61 16.89 -6.13
C ALA A 78 8.07 16.98 -6.19
N GLU A 79 7.55 17.64 -7.23
CA GLU A 79 6.11 17.68 -7.50
C GLU A 79 5.57 16.31 -7.92
N ALA A 80 6.33 15.55 -8.71
CA ALA A 80 5.96 14.19 -9.09
C ALA A 80 5.73 13.28 -7.87
N PHE A 81 6.59 13.36 -6.84
CA PHE A 81 6.39 12.58 -5.60
C PHE A 81 5.14 12.98 -4.80
N ARG A 82 4.75 14.26 -4.83
CA ARG A 82 3.50 14.73 -4.18
C ARG A 82 2.25 14.18 -4.87
N ASN A 83 2.35 13.85 -6.14
CA ASN A 83 1.24 13.30 -6.92
C ASN A 83 1.03 11.80 -6.68
N ILE A 84 1.94 11.10 -6.00
CA ILE A 84 1.75 9.69 -5.65
C ILE A 84 0.82 9.60 -4.43
N ASN A 85 -0.29 8.87 -4.62
CA ASN A 85 -1.35 8.72 -3.63
C ASN A 85 -1.59 7.27 -3.20
N VAL A 86 -1.14 6.28 -3.97
CA VAL A 86 -1.25 4.86 -3.61
C VAL A 86 -0.06 4.11 -4.17
N LEU A 87 0.49 3.18 -3.38
CA LEU A 87 1.44 2.20 -3.89
C LEU A 87 0.73 0.87 -4.05
N THR A 88 0.96 0.22 -5.17
CA THR A 88 0.31 -1.03 -5.52
C THR A 88 1.34 -2.12 -5.75
N THR A 89 0.91 -3.38 -5.61
CA THR A 89 1.72 -4.54 -5.95
C THR A 89 0.94 -5.41 -6.91
N ARG A 90 1.65 -6.14 -7.76
CA ARG A 90 1.04 -6.99 -8.78
C ARG A 90 1.63 -8.40 -8.77
N ASP A 91 0.83 -9.34 -9.24
CA ASP A 91 1.22 -10.73 -9.49
C ASP A 91 0.62 -11.23 -10.82
N GLY A 92 0.65 -12.56 -11.04
CA GLY A 92 0.09 -13.18 -12.25
C GLY A 92 -1.43 -12.99 -12.42
N ASN A 93 -2.15 -12.56 -11.38
CA ASN A 93 -3.59 -12.31 -11.36
C ASN A 93 -3.94 -10.82 -11.46
N GLY A 94 -2.95 -9.92 -11.58
CA GLY A 94 -3.16 -8.48 -11.66
C GLY A 94 -2.77 -7.76 -10.37
N LEU A 95 -3.55 -6.74 -10.01
CA LEU A 95 -3.36 -6.02 -8.74
C LEU A 95 -3.57 -6.97 -7.56
N ASN A 96 -2.72 -6.91 -6.53
CA ASN A 96 -3.06 -7.44 -5.19
C ASN A 96 -3.25 -6.26 -4.22
N ASN A 97 -4.45 -6.13 -3.64
CA ASN A 97 -4.78 -5.06 -2.70
C ASN A 97 -4.87 -5.55 -1.23
N GLY A 98 -4.23 -6.67 -0.90
CA GLY A 98 -4.20 -7.19 0.45
C GLY A 98 -3.25 -6.45 1.38
N VAL A 99 -2.17 -5.88 0.85
CA VAL A 99 -1.29 -4.96 1.61
C VAL A 99 -0.90 -3.77 0.73
N PHE A 100 -1.26 -2.55 1.15
CA PHE A 100 -0.94 -1.34 0.40
C PHE A 100 -1.02 -0.06 1.24
N PRO A 101 -0.13 0.91 0.99
CA PRO A 101 -0.28 2.27 1.51
C PRO A 101 -1.15 3.14 0.60
N ILE A 102 -1.99 3.97 1.21
CA ILE A 102 -2.83 4.97 0.55
C ILE A 102 -2.80 6.31 1.30
N ARG A 103 -2.59 7.40 0.56
CA ARG A 103 -2.48 8.76 1.11
C ARG A 103 -3.84 9.24 1.60
N VAL A 104 -3.86 9.99 2.69
CA VAL A 104 -5.08 10.61 3.22
C VAL A 104 -5.31 11.93 2.49
N ASN A 105 -6.08 11.88 1.42
CA ASN A 105 -6.49 13.06 0.68
C ASN A 105 -7.81 12.82 -0.09
N MET A 106 -8.29 13.87 -0.77
CA MET A 106 -9.53 13.80 -1.55
C MET A 106 -9.42 12.82 -2.74
N TRP A 107 -8.24 12.68 -3.34
CA TRP A 107 -8.02 11.72 -4.44
C TRP A 107 -8.31 10.29 -3.98
N SER A 108 -7.78 9.89 -2.82
CA SER A 108 -7.99 8.56 -2.26
C SER A 108 -9.44 8.34 -1.84
N ALA A 109 -10.10 9.35 -1.28
CA ALA A 109 -11.52 9.29 -0.99
C ALA A 109 -12.35 9.03 -2.26
N GLN A 110 -12.01 9.72 -3.36
CA GLN A 110 -12.69 9.52 -4.64
C GLN A 110 -12.41 8.15 -5.26
N LEU A 111 -11.19 7.63 -5.14
CA LEU A 111 -10.87 6.27 -5.59
C LEU A 111 -11.71 5.25 -4.84
N LEU A 112 -11.69 5.27 -3.50
CA LEU A 112 -12.42 4.29 -2.69
C LEU A 112 -13.93 4.37 -2.89
N ALA A 113 -14.49 5.58 -3.03
CA ALA A 113 -15.89 5.77 -3.37
C ALA A 113 -16.22 5.18 -4.76
N ALA A 114 -15.34 5.38 -5.75
CA ALA A 114 -15.51 4.81 -7.08
C ALA A 114 -15.43 3.27 -7.08
N VAL A 115 -14.51 2.68 -6.29
CA VAL A 115 -14.42 1.22 -6.10
C VAL A 115 -15.71 0.67 -5.51
N LEU A 116 -16.28 1.30 -4.48
CA LEU A 116 -17.55 0.89 -3.90
C LEU A 116 -18.71 1.02 -4.87
N ALA A 117 -18.78 2.11 -5.63
CA ALA A 117 -19.82 2.33 -6.62
C ALA A 117 -19.70 1.39 -7.83
N PHE A 118 -18.50 0.86 -8.10
CA PHE A 118 -18.21 0.01 -9.26
C PHE A 118 -19.15 -1.19 -9.34
N ARG A 119 -19.37 -1.88 -8.22
CA ARG A 119 -20.18 -3.11 -8.18
C ARG A 119 -21.64 -2.88 -8.62
N GLU A 120 -22.18 -1.70 -8.36
CA GLU A 120 -23.56 -1.33 -8.70
C GLU A 120 -23.63 -0.73 -10.11
N LEU A 121 -22.69 0.16 -10.44
CA LEU A 121 -22.72 0.92 -11.70
C LEU A 121 -22.15 0.16 -12.90
N ARG A 122 -21.31 -0.85 -12.65
CA ARG A 122 -20.65 -1.68 -13.67
C ARG A 122 -20.88 -3.17 -13.38
N SER A 123 -22.11 -3.52 -13.01
CA SER A 123 -22.52 -4.88 -12.61
C SER A 123 -22.32 -5.96 -13.68
N ASN A 124 -22.14 -5.57 -14.95
CA ASN A 124 -21.86 -6.49 -16.06
C ASN A 124 -20.37 -6.84 -16.21
N GLN A 125 -19.47 -6.23 -15.43
CA GLN A 125 -18.05 -6.54 -15.48
C GLN A 125 -17.72 -7.68 -14.52
N ASP A 126 -16.84 -8.57 -14.97
CA ASP A 126 -16.35 -9.67 -14.14
C ASP A 126 -15.43 -9.14 -13.03
N LEU A 127 -15.67 -9.61 -11.82
CA LEU A 127 -14.94 -9.22 -10.61
C LEU A 127 -14.42 -10.48 -9.90
N PRO A 128 -13.48 -11.23 -10.52
CA PRO A 128 -12.98 -12.49 -9.99
C PRO A 128 -12.39 -12.34 -8.58
N PHE A 129 -11.86 -11.15 -8.26
CA PHE A 129 -11.31 -10.78 -6.96
C PHE A 129 -12.06 -9.59 -6.31
N GLN A 130 -13.35 -9.43 -6.61
CA GLN A 130 -14.24 -8.44 -5.99
C GLN A 130 -13.66 -7.01 -5.95
N ASP A 131 -13.38 -6.47 -4.76
CA ASP A 131 -12.91 -5.10 -4.58
C ASP A 131 -11.53 -4.87 -5.19
N GLN A 132 -10.68 -5.90 -5.23
CA GLN A 132 -9.38 -5.87 -5.90
C GLN A 132 -9.54 -5.65 -7.41
N SER A 133 -10.42 -6.43 -8.05
CA SER A 133 -10.71 -6.27 -9.48
C SER A 133 -11.31 -4.88 -9.77
N ALA A 134 -12.20 -4.39 -8.91
CA ALA A 134 -12.77 -3.05 -9.04
C ALA A 134 -11.72 -1.95 -8.87
N MET A 135 -10.82 -2.07 -7.88
CA MET A 135 -9.70 -1.14 -7.67
C MET A 135 -8.74 -1.15 -8.85
N GLU A 136 -8.39 -2.31 -9.39
CA GLU A 136 -7.56 -2.41 -10.59
C GLU A 136 -8.21 -1.70 -11.79
N ALA A 137 -9.50 -1.93 -12.01
CA ALA A 137 -10.22 -1.27 -13.09
C ALA A 137 -10.24 0.25 -12.91
N MET A 138 -10.46 0.75 -11.69
CA MET A 138 -10.42 2.19 -11.41
C MET A 138 -9.03 2.78 -11.61
N LEU A 139 -7.97 2.09 -11.20
CA LEU A 139 -6.60 2.57 -11.38
C LEU A 139 -6.14 2.60 -12.85
N ARG A 140 -6.91 2.03 -13.78
CA ARG A 140 -6.66 2.16 -15.23
C ARG A 140 -7.32 3.40 -15.83
N GLU A 141 -8.32 3.98 -15.17
CA GLU A 141 -8.99 5.20 -15.64
C GLU A 141 -8.03 6.39 -15.58
N GLU A 142 -8.11 7.28 -16.57
CA GLU A 142 -7.25 8.46 -16.70
C GLU A 142 -7.17 9.29 -15.41
N LYS A 143 -8.32 9.43 -14.74
CA LYS A 143 -8.45 10.17 -13.47
C LYS A 143 -7.56 9.64 -12.34
N PHE A 144 -7.30 8.34 -12.29
CA PHE A 144 -6.61 7.70 -11.17
C PHE A 144 -5.21 7.22 -11.55
N ARG A 145 -5.00 6.80 -12.80
CA ARG A 145 -3.78 6.13 -13.25
C ARG A 145 -2.48 6.88 -12.96
N ALA A 146 -2.48 8.21 -13.09
CA ALA A 146 -1.27 9.03 -12.90
C ALA A 146 -0.79 9.15 -11.44
N HIS A 147 -1.56 8.63 -10.48
CA HIS A 147 -1.32 8.82 -9.05
C HIS A 147 -1.05 7.50 -8.29
N ALA A 148 -0.92 6.40 -9.02
CA ALA A 148 -0.59 5.08 -8.50
C ALA A 148 0.78 4.62 -9.01
N VAL A 149 1.57 4.00 -8.14
CA VAL A 149 2.88 3.45 -8.49
C VAL A 149 2.93 1.98 -8.10
N ASP A 150 3.20 1.12 -9.09
CA ASP A 150 3.49 -0.28 -8.83
C ASP A 150 4.91 -0.41 -8.27
N VAL A 151 5.03 -1.10 -7.14
CA VAL A 151 6.30 -1.36 -6.47
C VAL A 151 6.54 -2.87 -6.34
N PRO A 152 7.79 -3.32 -6.13
CA PRO A 152 8.08 -4.72 -5.91
C PRO A 152 7.27 -5.30 -4.75
N ARG A 153 6.56 -6.42 -5.01
CA ARG A 153 5.75 -7.11 -4.02
C ARG A 153 6.52 -7.48 -2.75
N GLN A 154 7.82 -7.76 -2.89
CA GLN A 154 8.72 -8.10 -1.79
C GLN A 154 8.86 -7.01 -0.72
N TRP A 155 8.50 -5.75 -1.02
CA TRP A 155 8.64 -4.66 -0.04
C TRP A 155 7.70 -4.87 1.15
N PHE A 156 6.43 -5.16 0.88
CA PHE A 156 5.42 -5.22 1.94
C PHE A 156 4.27 -6.19 1.66
N ASN A 157 4.30 -6.97 0.57
CA ASN A 157 3.21 -7.87 0.21
C ASN A 157 3.73 -9.25 -0.25
N ALA A 158 4.87 -9.69 0.31
CA ALA A 158 5.53 -10.94 -0.07
C ALA A 158 4.63 -12.14 0.26
N TYR A 159 4.48 -13.06 -0.68
CA TYR A 159 3.74 -14.29 -0.43
C TYR A 159 4.57 -15.28 0.37
N LYS A 160 3.90 -16.21 1.05
CA LYS A 160 4.54 -17.32 1.78
C LYS A 160 5.65 -18.03 1.01
N GLY A 161 5.49 -18.23 -0.31
CA GLY A 161 6.47 -18.91 -1.15
C GLY A 161 7.69 -18.04 -1.52
N ASP A 162 7.57 -16.73 -1.40
CA ASP A 162 8.59 -15.77 -1.83
C ASP A 162 9.32 -15.12 -0.67
N VAL A 163 8.74 -15.15 0.54
CA VAL A 163 9.24 -14.44 1.72
C VAL A 163 10.64 -14.91 2.12
N ARG A 164 11.49 -13.95 2.48
CA ARG A 164 12.91 -14.15 2.84
C ARG A 164 13.18 -13.62 4.24
N GLU A 165 14.23 -14.15 4.86
CA GLU A 165 14.74 -13.63 6.13
C GLU A 165 15.01 -12.12 6.02
N GLY A 166 14.45 -11.36 6.96
CA GLY A 166 14.53 -9.90 7.02
C GLY A 166 13.42 -9.15 6.28
N ASP A 167 12.57 -9.85 5.51
CA ASP A 167 11.39 -9.23 4.89
C ASP A 167 10.43 -8.68 5.96
N PHE A 168 9.69 -7.64 5.58
CA PHE A 168 8.79 -6.94 6.49
C PHE A 168 7.66 -7.82 6.99
N LEU A 169 7.00 -8.54 6.08
CA LEU A 169 5.75 -9.21 6.31
C LEU A 169 5.60 -10.38 5.35
N VAL A 170 4.88 -11.41 5.80
CA VAL A 170 4.35 -12.48 4.96
C VAL A 170 2.84 -12.32 4.79
N HIS A 171 2.36 -12.44 3.56
CA HIS A 171 0.95 -12.43 3.21
C HIS A 171 0.54 -13.84 2.75
N LEU A 172 -0.49 -14.41 3.39
CA LEU A 172 -1.00 -15.75 3.12
C LEU A 172 -2.14 -15.75 2.09
N ALA A 173 -2.01 -14.92 1.06
CA ALA A 173 -2.98 -14.78 -0.02
C ALA A 173 -3.22 -16.12 -0.74
N GLY A 174 -4.49 -16.57 -0.76
CA GLY A 174 -4.89 -17.80 -1.46
C GLY A 174 -4.30 -19.09 -0.88
N VAL A 175 -3.75 -19.05 0.34
CA VAL A 175 -3.15 -20.23 1.00
C VAL A 175 -4.24 -21.10 1.63
N GLU A 176 -4.24 -22.40 1.30
CA GLU A 176 -5.06 -23.43 1.98
C GLU A 176 -4.55 -23.70 3.41
N GLU A 177 -5.41 -24.23 4.30
CA GLU A 177 -5.07 -24.44 5.72
C GLU A 177 -4.50 -23.17 6.40
N ARG A 178 -5.00 -22.00 5.99
CA ARG A 178 -4.46 -20.68 6.36
C ARG A 178 -4.26 -20.48 7.86
N GLU A 179 -5.18 -20.97 8.68
CA GLU A 179 -5.11 -20.86 10.15
C GLU A 179 -3.83 -21.50 10.71
N LYS A 180 -3.48 -22.70 10.24
CA LYS A 180 -2.25 -23.39 10.64
C LYS A 180 -1.01 -22.60 10.25
N HIS A 181 -1.00 -22.05 9.03
CA HIS A 181 0.12 -21.24 8.59
C HIS A 181 0.23 -19.91 9.34
N ILE A 182 -0.90 -19.30 9.73
CA ILE A 182 -0.90 -18.12 10.61
C ILE A 182 -0.20 -18.48 11.92
N ASP A 183 -0.55 -19.59 12.56
CA ASP A 183 0.07 -19.99 13.83
C ASP A 183 1.59 -20.23 13.69
N GLU A 184 2.01 -20.89 12.61
CA GLU A 184 3.42 -21.10 12.28
C GLU A 184 4.18 -19.78 12.12
N TRP A 185 3.65 -18.85 11.34
CA TRP A 185 4.29 -17.55 11.08
C TRP A 185 4.23 -16.61 12.29
N CYS A 186 3.15 -16.66 13.08
CA CYS A 186 3.07 -15.94 14.35
C CYS A 186 4.15 -16.43 15.31
N SER A 187 4.36 -17.75 15.41
CA SER A 187 5.44 -18.32 16.24
C SER A 187 6.81 -17.79 15.81
N ILE A 188 7.10 -17.79 14.50
CA ILE A 188 8.35 -17.23 13.94
C ILE A 188 8.49 -15.73 14.24
N SER A 189 7.39 -14.98 14.11
CA SER A 189 7.36 -13.54 14.37
C SER A 189 7.62 -13.22 15.84
N GLU A 190 7.02 -13.97 16.75
CA GLU A 190 7.11 -13.77 18.20
C GLU A 190 8.51 -14.08 18.75
N GLU A 191 9.23 -15.02 18.14
CA GLU A 191 10.64 -15.31 18.46
C GLU A 191 11.54 -14.08 18.27
N LYS A 192 11.19 -13.18 17.34
CA LYS A 192 11.96 -11.97 16.98
C LYS A 192 13.44 -12.30 16.70
N ALA A 193 13.70 -13.47 16.14
CA ALA A 193 15.05 -13.92 15.84
C ALA A 193 15.76 -12.89 14.93
N PRO A 194 17.05 -12.55 15.16
CA PRO A 194 17.74 -11.50 14.41
C PRO A 194 17.75 -11.68 12.89
N ARG A 195 17.66 -12.92 12.40
CA ARG A 195 17.54 -13.22 10.97
C ARG A 195 16.24 -12.71 10.34
N TRP A 196 15.13 -12.74 11.08
CA TRP A 196 13.82 -12.24 10.65
C TRP A 196 13.60 -10.79 11.05
N ASN A 197 14.15 -10.38 12.20
CA ASN A 197 13.99 -9.05 12.79
C ASN A 197 15.36 -8.40 13.07
N PRO A 198 16.17 -8.11 12.03
CA PRO A 198 17.49 -7.50 12.19
C PRO A 198 17.37 -6.11 12.84
N GLU A 199 18.33 -5.75 13.70
CA GLU A 199 18.31 -4.48 14.46
C GLU A 199 18.27 -3.24 13.55
N LEU A 200 18.95 -3.33 12.40
CA LEU A 200 18.88 -2.36 11.34
C LEU A 200 18.12 -3.00 10.18
N GLN A 201 17.22 -2.24 9.57
CA GLN A 201 16.58 -2.66 8.33
C GLN A 201 17.67 -3.02 7.32
N ASN A 202 17.44 -4.11 6.60
CA ASN A 202 18.44 -4.69 5.71
C ASN A 202 18.96 -3.62 4.73
N ALA A 203 20.27 -3.33 4.77
CA ALA A 203 20.90 -2.30 3.95
C ALA A 203 20.59 -2.50 2.46
N SER A 204 20.58 -3.75 1.99
CA SER A 204 20.25 -4.07 0.60
C SER A 204 18.79 -3.79 0.23
N GLN A 205 17.86 -3.94 1.18
CA GLN A 205 16.45 -3.60 0.96
C GLN A 205 16.29 -2.08 0.87
N ILE A 206 16.92 -1.33 1.79
CA ILE A 206 16.92 0.14 1.76
C ILE A 206 17.56 0.66 0.48
N GLU A 207 18.72 0.13 0.09
CA GLU A 207 19.41 0.49 -1.16
C GLU A 207 18.52 0.23 -2.37
N SER A 208 17.84 -0.93 -2.43
CA SER A 208 16.90 -1.24 -3.51
C SER A 208 15.72 -0.28 -3.54
N ILE A 209 15.19 0.15 -2.39
CA ILE A 209 14.09 1.11 -2.31
C ILE A 209 14.52 2.49 -2.76
N ASN A 210 15.68 2.97 -2.28
CA ASN A 210 16.23 4.25 -2.68
C ASN A 210 16.52 4.28 -4.18
N PHE A 211 17.16 3.23 -4.70
CA PHE A 211 17.44 3.09 -6.13
C PHE A 211 16.16 3.13 -6.97
N PHE A 212 15.09 2.46 -6.52
CA PHE A 212 13.79 2.50 -7.19
C PHE A 212 13.25 3.93 -7.26
N TRP A 213 13.23 4.65 -6.14
CA TRP A 213 12.71 6.02 -6.11
C TRP A 213 13.56 7.01 -6.93
N ASP A 214 14.89 6.86 -6.90
CA ASP A 214 15.81 7.65 -7.73
C ASP A 214 15.60 7.39 -9.22
N SER A 215 15.36 6.14 -9.60
CA SER A 215 15.07 5.77 -11.00
C SER A 215 13.71 6.31 -11.43
N TRP A 216 12.67 6.12 -10.61
CA TRP A 216 11.33 6.65 -10.86
C TRP A 216 11.33 8.18 -11.03
N LYS A 217 12.16 8.89 -10.25
CA LYS A 217 12.35 10.33 -10.32
C LYS A 217 12.87 10.77 -11.69
N GLN A 218 13.84 10.03 -12.24
CA GLN A 218 14.46 10.33 -13.54
C GLN A 218 13.49 10.09 -14.70
N ASP A 219 12.74 8.98 -14.66
CA ASP A 219 11.76 8.64 -15.68
C ASP A 219 10.59 9.63 -15.70
N SER A 220 10.10 10.02 -14.52
CA SER A 220 9.01 10.99 -14.38
C SER A 220 9.39 12.38 -14.86
N SER A 221 10.62 12.82 -14.57
CA SER A 221 11.17 14.08 -15.09
C SER A 221 11.31 14.05 -16.62
N SER A 222 11.80 12.95 -17.18
CA SER A 222 12.01 12.80 -18.63
C SER A 222 10.69 12.81 -19.41
N ASN A 223 9.65 12.17 -18.88
CA ASN A 223 8.31 12.20 -19.48
C ASN A 223 7.66 13.59 -19.43
N TYR A 224 7.95 14.40 -18.40
CA TYR A 224 7.46 15.77 -18.31
C TYR A 224 8.08 16.69 -19.37
N TYR A 225 9.38 16.56 -19.65
CA TYR A 225 10.06 17.36 -20.69
C TYR A 225 9.67 16.99 -22.13
N ASN A 226 9.23 15.77 -22.38
CA ASN A 226 8.77 15.32 -23.71
C ASN A 226 7.32 15.74 -24.03
N GLN A 227 6.62 16.40 -23.10
CA GLN A 227 5.24 16.86 -23.26
C GLN A 227 5.10 18.39 -23.36
N LEU A 228 6.23 19.13 -23.36
CA LEU A 228 6.33 20.57 -23.60
C LEU A 228 6.85 20.85 -25.02
#